data_AF-A0A964U5E8-F1
#
_entry.id   AF-A0A964U5E8-F1
#
_cell.length_a   1.000
_cell.length_b   1.000
_cell.length_c   1.000
_cell.angle_alpha   90.00
_cell.angle_beta   90.00
_cell.angle_gamma   90.00
#
_symmetry.space_group_name_H-M   'P 1'
#
loop_
_entity.id
_entity.type
_entity.pdbx_description
1 polymer ?
#
loop_
_entity_poly.entity_id
_entity_poly.type
_entity_poly.pdbx_seq_one_letter_code
_entity_poly.pdbx_strand_id
1 'polypeptide(L)'
;MKPNQLACVVLSIACISLAAAGAGGCGKTVNPDPPAPPAATYRGPDFLRTTIASVTRIVGYQPRFVSGYGLVVGLKGTGSPDCPPQLRQWLLNEMAQQGFGSDSMGYGQLTPAQVLASDRTAVVLVEGVTPPGAAPGTPFDIKVSALPQTQTTSLEGGRLYTTQLRIGGKAIGRPASRPIAVGRGDVFLNPFVSDSAGMTEPKSAPADPRVGRVIGGGQVVQGATILLRLNQPSYTLSRQIAERINGRFPQQPGDDDALAVAKTDEVVQIHVLERFRSNPSHMLDLISGLYLNPTDKFNRQRARKLVDLLAEPNMQRHAGQIALVW
;
A
#
# COMPACT_ATOMS: atom_id res chain seq x y z
N MET A 1 0.60 -92.34 -24.61
CA MET A 1 1.49 -92.52 -23.43
C MET A 1 1.02 -91.57 -22.35
N LYS A 2 0.80 -92.16 -21.16
CA LYS A 2 0.44 -91.67 -19.80
C LYS A 2 0.07 -90.19 -19.52
N PRO A 3 -0.75 -89.97 -18.47
CA PRO A 3 -1.76 -88.92 -18.39
C PRO A 3 -1.59 -87.99 -17.15
N ASN A 4 -2.64 -87.21 -16.87
CA ASN A 4 -3.15 -86.82 -15.53
C ASN A 4 -2.54 -85.58 -14.82
N GLN A 5 -3.30 -84.76 -14.07
CA GLN A 5 -4.74 -84.61 -13.78
C GLN A 5 -4.99 -83.22 -13.19
N LEU A 6 -6.15 -82.67 -13.54
CA LEU A 6 -6.84 -81.55 -12.90
C LEU A 6 -7.67 -82.06 -11.71
N ALA A 7 -7.81 -81.21 -10.71
CA ALA A 7 -9.02 -80.91 -9.93
C ALA A 7 -9.97 -82.05 -9.52
N CYS A 8 -10.29 -82.09 -8.22
CA CYS A 8 -11.65 -82.37 -7.79
C CYS A 8 -11.93 -81.70 -6.45
N VAL A 9 -12.96 -80.84 -6.48
CA VAL A 9 -13.51 -80.07 -5.37
C VAL A 9 -14.94 -80.57 -5.14
N VAL A 10 -15.41 -80.39 -3.90
CA VAL A 10 -16.79 -80.20 -3.43
C VAL A 10 -17.57 -81.47 -3.03
N LEU A 11 -17.94 -81.53 -1.74
CA LEU A 11 -19.31 -81.56 -1.16
C LEU A 11 -19.16 -82.00 0.33
N SER A 12 -19.70 -81.37 1.38
CA SER A 12 -21.10 -81.10 1.73
C SER A 12 -21.13 -80.29 3.06
N ILE A 13 -21.81 -79.14 3.16
CA ILE A 13 -23.19 -78.88 3.69
C ILE A 13 -23.36 -78.89 5.24
N ALA A 14 -23.65 -77.68 5.73
CA ALA A 14 -24.64 -77.27 6.76
C ALA A 14 -24.33 -77.19 8.27
N CYS A 15 -24.51 -75.95 8.75
CA CYS A 15 -25.14 -75.51 10.01
C CYS A 15 -24.35 -75.63 11.33
N ILE A 16 -23.99 -74.48 11.91
CA ILE A 16 -24.60 -73.94 13.15
C ILE A 16 -24.13 -72.49 13.35
N SER A 17 -25.11 -71.62 13.55
CA SER A 17 -25.06 -70.20 13.88
C SER A 17 -24.45 -69.90 15.25
N LEU A 18 -23.59 -68.87 15.35
CA LEU A 18 -23.46 -68.05 16.57
C LEU A 18 -22.91 -66.65 16.24
N ALA A 19 -23.49 -65.66 16.90
CA ALA A 19 -23.43 -64.22 16.63
C ALA A 19 -22.08 -63.56 16.95
N ALA A 20 -21.76 -62.47 16.23
CA ALA A 20 -21.15 -61.27 16.81
C ALA A 20 -21.24 -60.08 15.83
N ALA A 21 -21.79 -58.98 16.33
CA ALA A 21 -21.90 -57.68 15.68
C ALA A 21 -20.52 -57.07 15.37
N GLY A 22 -20.41 -56.34 14.26
CA GLY A 22 -19.18 -55.65 13.89
C GLY A 22 -19.42 -54.56 12.85
N ALA A 23 -19.79 -53.38 13.34
CA ALA A 23 -19.59 -52.03 12.78
C ALA A 23 -19.61 -51.84 11.26
N GLY A 24 -20.66 -51.16 10.78
CA GLY A 24 -20.60 -50.39 9.54
C GLY A 24 -19.54 -49.29 9.66
N GLY A 25 -18.43 -49.46 8.95
CA GLY A 25 -17.41 -48.44 8.76
C GLY A 25 -17.52 -47.85 7.35
N CYS A 26 -18.18 -46.69 7.21
CA CYS A 26 -18.05 -45.85 6.03
C CYS A 26 -16.60 -45.32 5.94
N GLY A 27 -15.73 -46.06 5.27
CA GLY A 27 -14.42 -45.56 4.86
C GLY A 27 -14.60 -44.47 3.79
N LYS A 28 -14.61 -43.20 4.20
CA LYS A 28 -14.42 -42.10 3.25
C LYS A 28 -13.00 -42.21 2.72
N THR A 29 -12.84 -42.55 1.45
CA THR A 29 -11.58 -42.39 0.72
C THR A 29 -11.25 -40.90 0.69
N VAL A 30 -10.37 -40.46 1.58
CA VAL A 30 -9.73 -39.14 1.45
C VAL A 30 -8.80 -39.25 0.25
N ASN A 31 -9.22 -38.73 -0.89
CA ASN A 31 -8.29 -38.52 -2.00
C ASN A 31 -7.19 -37.60 -1.46
N PRO A 32 -5.90 -38.00 -1.53
CA PRO A 32 -4.83 -37.11 -1.14
C PRO A 32 -4.92 -35.85 -1.99
N ASP A 33 -4.89 -34.69 -1.34
CA ASP A 33 -4.87 -33.42 -2.05
C ASP A 33 -3.76 -33.46 -3.11
N PRO A 34 -4.00 -32.92 -4.32
CA PRO A 34 -2.98 -32.87 -5.35
C PRO A 34 -1.72 -32.24 -4.75
N PRO A 35 -0.53 -32.78 -5.07
CA PRO A 35 0.72 -32.29 -4.50
C PRO A 35 0.81 -30.79 -4.74
N ALA A 36 1.09 -30.05 -3.67
CA ALA A 36 1.18 -28.60 -3.72
C ALA A 36 2.06 -28.19 -4.92
N PRO A 37 1.66 -27.16 -5.69
CA PRO A 37 2.43 -26.73 -6.84
C PRO A 37 3.89 -26.50 -6.43
N PRO A 38 4.87 -26.88 -7.27
CA PRO A 38 6.27 -26.74 -6.94
C PRO A 38 6.57 -25.30 -6.55
N ALA A 39 7.47 -25.14 -5.57
CA ALA A 39 7.89 -23.84 -5.07
C ALA A 39 8.16 -22.87 -6.21
N ALA A 40 7.64 -21.64 -6.11
CA ALA A 40 7.98 -20.60 -7.06
C ALA A 40 9.50 -20.39 -7.04
N THR A 41 10.19 -20.97 -8.03
CA THR A 41 11.64 -20.89 -8.13
C THR A 41 12.02 -19.44 -8.39
N TYR A 42 12.81 -18.86 -7.49
CA TYR A 42 13.35 -17.51 -7.66
C TYR A 42 14.04 -17.37 -9.04
N ARG A 43 13.56 -16.42 -9.84
CA ARG A 43 14.03 -16.11 -11.21
C ARG A 43 14.91 -14.86 -11.27
N GLY A 44 15.71 -14.60 -10.23
CA GLY A 44 16.64 -13.48 -10.21
C GLY A 44 18.12 -13.92 -10.19
N PRO A 45 19.03 -12.96 -9.97
CA PRO A 45 20.47 -13.22 -9.96
C PRO A 45 20.89 -14.27 -8.93
N ASP A 46 21.87 -15.11 -9.28
CA ASP A 46 22.31 -16.22 -8.41
C ASP A 46 22.82 -15.76 -7.03
N PHE A 47 23.36 -14.54 -6.95
CA PHE A 47 23.88 -13.97 -5.71
C PHE A 47 22.79 -13.61 -4.69
N LEU A 48 21.55 -13.40 -5.14
CA LEU A 48 20.37 -13.16 -4.30
C LEU A 48 19.65 -14.46 -3.90
N ARG A 49 20.07 -15.63 -4.41
CA ARG A 49 19.54 -16.89 -3.90
C ARG A 49 19.82 -16.99 -2.41
N THR A 50 18.85 -17.48 -1.64
CA THR A 50 18.89 -17.61 -0.16
C THR A 50 18.80 -16.30 0.63
N THR A 51 18.59 -15.15 -0.04
CA THR A 51 18.22 -13.90 0.63
C THR A 51 16.71 -13.82 0.88
N ILE A 52 16.29 -12.90 1.74
CA ILE A 52 14.89 -12.60 2.00
C ILE A 52 14.15 -12.20 0.72
N ALA A 53 14.79 -11.47 -0.20
CA ALA A 53 14.21 -11.12 -1.50
C ALA A 53 13.87 -12.34 -2.38
N SER A 54 14.56 -13.47 -2.18
CA SER A 54 14.31 -14.66 -3.00
C SER A 54 13.05 -15.42 -2.61
N VAL A 55 12.64 -15.30 -1.35
CA VAL A 55 11.50 -16.03 -0.76
C VAL A 55 10.31 -15.13 -0.45
N THR A 56 10.48 -13.81 -0.52
CA THR A 56 9.41 -12.83 -0.24
C THR A 56 9.24 -11.82 -1.36
N ARG A 57 8.08 -11.17 -1.36
CA ARG A 57 7.78 -9.97 -2.16
C ARG A 57 7.29 -8.85 -1.25
N ILE A 58 7.70 -7.63 -1.54
CA ILE A 58 7.25 -6.45 -0.82
C ILE A 58 5.85 -6.08 -1.32
N VAL A 59 4.92 -5.90 -0.39
CA VAL A 59 3.53 -5.49 -0.62
C VAL A 59 3.24 -4.24 0.21
N GLY A 60 2.48 -3.30 -0.34
CA GLY A 60 2.09 -2.07 0.36
C GLY A 60 3.09 -0.91 0.25
N TYR A 61 4.26 -1.12 -0.35
CA TYR A 61 5.22 -0.06 -0.67
C TYR A 61 5.00 0.50 -2.09
N GLN A 62 3.85 1.12 -2.31
CA GLN A 62 3.50 1.75 -3.58
C GLN A 62 2.91 3.14 -3.33
N PRO A 63 3.14 4.11 -4.22
CA PRO A 63 2.49 5.41 -4.14
C PRO A 63 0.97 5.20 -4.26
N ARG A 64 0.21 5.90 -3.42
CA ARG A 64 -1.26 5.80 -3.41
C ARG A 64 -1.83 7.10 -3.94
N PHE A 65 -2.62 7.01 -5.00
CA PHE A 65 -3.39 8.15 -5.49
C PHE A 65 -4.58 8.39 -4.58
N VAL A 66 -4.63 9.58 -3.98
CA VAL A 66 -5.72 10.01 -3.12
C VAL A 66 -6.45 11.17 -3.78
N SER A 67 -7.76 11.16 -3.67
CA SER A 67 -8.59 12.27 -4.13
C SER A 67 -9.78 12.49 -3.21
N GLY A 68 -10.37 13.67 -3.30
CA GLY A 68 -11.56 14.04 -2.56
C GLY A 68 -12.12 15.36 -3.08
N TYR A 69 -13.35 15.68 -2.70
CA TYR A 69 -13.94 16.99 -2.95
C TYR A 69 -13.72 17.87 -1.73
N GLY A 70 -13.28 19.11 -1.96
CA GLY A 70 -12.99 20.09 -0.93
C GLY A 70 -13.62 21.43 -1.24
N LEU A 71 -13.39 22.36 -0.32
CA LEU A 71 -13.86 23.74 -0.42
C LEU A 71 -12.67 24.68 -0.28
N VAL A 72 -12.51 25.58 -1.25
CA VAL A 72 -11.58 26.72 -1.12
C VAL A 72 -12.38 27.92 -0.64
N VAL A 73 -11.87 28.58 0.40
CA VAL A 73 -12.49 29.75 1.04
C VAL A 73 -11.57 30.97 0.93
N GLY A 74 -12.14 32.17 1.06
CA GLY A 74 -11.37 33.41 1.06
C GLY A 74 -11.04 33.95 -0.34
N LEU A 75 -11.78 33.51 -1.36
CA LEU A 75 -11.62 34.02 -2.72
C LEU A 75 -12.15 35.46 -2.82
N LYS A 76 -11.56 36.26 -3.72
CA LYS A 76 -11.91 37.66 -3.95
C LYS A 76 -13.10 37.81 -4.92
N GLY A 77 -14.19 37.06 -4.68
CA GLY A 77 -15.37 37.05 -5.56
C GLY A 77 -15.20 36.29 -6.88
N THR A 78 -14.11 35.51 -7.00
CA THR A 78 -13.81 34.68 -8.19
C THR A 78 -14.33 33.23 -8.06
N GLY A 79 -15.03 32.93 -6.97
CA GLY A 79 -15.64 31.64 -6.68
C GLY A 79 -16.99 31.45 -7.37
N SER A 80 -17.72 30.43 -6.95
CA SER A 80 -19.04 30.13 -7.51
C SER A 80 -19.88 29.32 -6.50
N PRO A 81 -21.19 29.64 -6.36
CA PRO A 81 -22.13 28.85 -5.57
C PRO A 81 -22.59 27.56 -6.28
N ASP A 82 -22.19 27.38 -7.55
CA ASP A 82 -22.63 26.25 -8.36
C ASP A 82 -22.04 24.96 -7.80
N CYS A 83 -22.91 23.98 -7.53
CA CYS A 83 -22.49 22.66 -7.09
C CYS A 83 -23.54 21.64 -7.54
N PRO A 84 -23.12 20.48 -8.08
CA PRO A 84 -24.04 19.37 -8.33
C PRO A 84 -24.81 19.00 -7.06
N PRO A 85 -26.13 18.69 -7.16
CA PRO A 85 -26.98 18.53 -5.99
C PRO A 85 -26.53 17.38 -5.06
N GLN A 86 -26.07 16.26 -5.65
CA GLN A 86 -25.51 15.13 -4.88
C GLN A 86 -24.24 15.53 -4.10
N LEU A 87 -23.34 16.27 -4.76
CA LEU A 87 -22.12 16.74 -4.12
C LEU A 87 -22.40 17.79 -3.04
N ARG A 88 -23.40 18.65 -3.28
CA ARG A 88 -23.82 19.68 -2.32
C ARG A 88 -24.29 19.05 -1.00
N GLN A 89 -25.14 18.02 -1.07
CA GLN A 89 -25.59 17.31 0.13
C GLN A 89 -24.43 16.64 0.88
N TRP A 90 -23.51 16.00 0.15
CA TRP A 90 -22.33 15.39 0.76
C TRP A 90 -21.43 16.42 1.44
N LEU A 91 -21.14 17.55 0.79
CA LEU A 91 -20.34 18.64 1.35
C LEU A 91 -20.99 19.25 2.59
N LEU A 92 -22.32 19.45 2.58
CA LEU A 92 -23.04 19.94 3.77
C LEU A 92 -22.84 19.01 4.97
N ASN A 93 -22.93 17.69 4.76
CA ASN A 93 -22.72 16.71 5.82
C ASN A 93 -21.27 16.69 6.31
N GLU A 94 -20.29 16.71 5.41
CA GLU A 94 -18.88 16.76 5.79
C GLU A 94 -18.55 18.07 6.53
N MET A 95 -19.03 19.23 6.05
CA MET A 95 -18.82 20.51 6.71
C MET A 95 -19.45 20.55 8.11
N ALA A 96 -20.64 19.97 8.28
CA ALA A 96 -21.27 19.83 9.59
C ALA A 96 -20.43 18.94 10.52
N GLN A 97 -19.87 17.83 10.02
CA GLN A 97 -18.96 16.98 10.80
C GLN A 97 -17.63 17.67 11.16
N GLN A 98 -17.16 18.60 10.31
CA GLN A 98 -15.97 19.42 10.57
C GLN A 98 -16.25 20.64 11.47
N GLY A 99 -17.49 20.86 11.90
CA GLY A 99 -17.85 21.88 12.90
C GLY A 99 -18.45 23.18 12.35
N PHE A 100 -18.74 23.30 11.06
CA PHE A 100 -19.49 24.46 10.55
C PHE A 100 -20.91 24.49 11.13
N GLY A 101 -21.33 25.63 11.70
CA GLY A 101 -22.60 25.78 12.40
C GLY A 101 -22.58 25.33 13.87
N SER A 102 -21.42 24.91 14.41
CA SER A 102 -21.26 24.67 15.85
C SER A 102 -20.65 25.89 16.53
N ASP A 103 -21.38 26.50 17.47
CA ASP A 103 -20.88 27.59 18.34
C ASP A 103 -19.61 27.16 19.08
N SER A 104 -19.52 25.89 19.47
CA SER A 104 -18.41 25.31 20.24
C SER A 104 -17.08 25.23 19.46
N MET A 105 -17.12 25.21 18.12
CA MET A 105 -15.91 25.16 17.27
C MET A 105 -15.58 26.52 16.60
N GLY A 106 -16.27 27.60 16.98
CA GLY A 106 -15.98 28.96 16.52
C GLY A 106 -16.59 29.33 15.16
N TYR A 107 -17.45 28.50 14.57
CA TYR A 107 -18.13 28.73 13.28
C TYR A 107 -19.64 28.92 13.41
N GLY A 108 -20.15 29.19 14.61
CA GLY A 108 -21.59 29.28 14.89
C GLY A 108 -22.36 30.30 14.06
N GLN A 109 -21.70 31.37 13.60
CA GLN A 109 -22.34 32.43 12.82
C GLN A 109 -22.54 32.09 11.34
N LEU A 110 -21.90 31.05 10.82
CA LEU A 110 -21.93 30.69 9.39
C LEU A 110 -22.45 29.27 9.20
N THR A 111 -23.64 29.16 8.63
CA THR A 111 -24.18 27.84 8.26
C THR A 111 -23.43 27.27 7.06
N PRO A 112 -23.22 25.93 6.99
CA PRO A 112 -22.61 25.29 5.82
C PRO A 112 -23.26 25.69 4.48
N ALA A 113 -24.58 25.87 4.49
CA ALA A 113 -25.36 26.25 3.31
C ALA A 113 -25.07 27.69 2.83
N GLN A 114 -24.87 28.63 3.75
CA GLN A 114 -24.49 30.01 3.43
C GLN A 114 -23.08 30.08 2.86
N VAL A 115 -22.14 29.34 3.46
CA VAL A 115 -20.76 29.29 2.98
C VAL A 115 -20.71 28.75 1.55
N LEU A 116 -21.38 27.61 1.27
CA LEU A 116 -21.47 27.04 -0.07
C LEU A 116 -22.26 27.90 -1.07
N ALA A 117 -23.04 28.87 -0.62
CA ALA A 117 -23.78 29.79 -1.49
C ALA A 117 -23.02 31.09 -1.77
N SER A 118 -21.82 31.28 -1.20
CA SER A 118 -21.03 32.50 -1.39
C SER A 118 -20.12 32.41 -2.61
N ASP A 119 -20.05 33.52 -3.34
CA ASP A 119 -19.07 33.85 -4.39
C ASP A 119 -17.61 33.90 -3.91
N ARG A 120 -17.36 33.95 -2.60
CA ARG A 120 -16.03 33.88 -1.99
C ARG A 120 -15.56 32.45 -1.73
N THR A 121 -16.32 31.46 -2.17
CA THR A 121 -16.00 30.06 -2.03
C THR A 121 -16.07 29.34 -3.37
N ALA A 122 -15.29 28.28 -3.51
CA ALA A 122 -15.33 27.43 -4.69
C ALA A 122 -15.23 25.96 -4.30
N VAL A 123 -16.09 25.13 -4.89
CA VAL A 123 -16.00 23.69 -4.75
C VAL A 123 -14.91 23.17 -5.68
N VAL A 124 -13.97 22.42 -5.10
CA VAL A 124 -12.77 21.95 -5.80
C VAL A 124 -12.63 20.44 -5.72
N LEU A 125 -12.03 19.87 -6.76
CA LEU A 125 -11.45 18.54 -6.72
C LEU A 125 -10.02 18.65 -6.19
N VAL A 126 -9.72 17.82 -5.20
CA VAL A 126 -8.44 17.75 -4.53
C VAL A 126 -7.82 16.41 -4.87
N GLU A 127 -6.62 16.43 -5.46
CA GLU A 127 -5.89 15.25 -5.90
C GLU A 127 -4.47 15.28 -5.36
N GLY A 128 -3.95 14.15 -4.92
CA GLY A 128 -2.59 14.05 -4.40
C GLY A 128 -2.04 12.64 -4.49
N VAL A 129 -0.72 12.53 -4.38
CA VAL A 129 -0.03 11.24 -4.37
C VAL A 129 0.68 11.10 -3.04
N THR A 130 0.23 10.15 -2.24
CA THR A 130 0.90 9.82 -0.98
C THR A 130 2.19 9.05 -1.29
N PRO A 131 3.32 9.41 -0.66
CA PRO A 131 4.58 8.69 -0.81
C PRO A 131 4.44 7.19 -0.44
N PRO A 132 5.20 6.29 -1.08
CA PRO A 132 5.19 4.87 -0.72
C PRO A 132 5.70 4.68 0.71
N GLY A 133 5.00 3.84 1.50
CA GLY A 133 5.39 3.59 2.89
C GLY A 133 5.25 4.80 3.83
N ALA A 134 4.49 5.84 3.45
CA ALA A 134 4.34 7.02 4.28
C ALA A 134 3.72 6.69 5.65
N ALA A 135 4.37 7.19 6.70
CA ALA A 135 3.88 7.11 8.08
C ALA A 135 2.73 8.11 8.30
N PRO A 136 1.91 7.92 9.36
CA PRO A 136 0.99 8.97 9.79
C PRO A 136 1.73 10.29 10.05
N GLY A 137 1.14 11.40 9.64
CA GLY A 137 1.69 12.75 9.73
C GLY A 137 2.64 13.15 8.60
N THR A 138 3.06 12.22 7.72
CA THR A 138 3.95 12.58 6.60
C THR A 138 3.27 13.62 5.69
N PRO A 139 3.92 14.77 5.43
CA PRO A 139 3.39 15.78 4.55
C PRO A 139 3.56 15.39 3.07
N PHE A 140 2.65 15.84 2.22
CA PHE A 140 2.74 15.71 0.76
C PHE A 140 2.02 16.84 0.05
N ASP A 141 2.37 17.06 -1.21
CA ASP A 141 1.74 18.09 -2.03
C ASP A 141 0.40 17.65 -2.59
N ILE A 142 -0.49 18.62 -2.72
CA ILE A 142 -1.83 18.41 -3.24
C ILE A 142 -2.07 19.35 -4.41
N LYS A 143 -2.67 18.83 -5.48
CA LYS A 143 -3.25 19.61 -6.57
C LYS A 143 -4.72 19.90 -6.27
N VAL A 144 -5.11 21.14 -6.50
CA VAL A 144 -6.49 21.60 -6.33
C VAL A 144 -6.97 22.12 -7.68
N SER A 145 -8.13 21.67 -8.13
CA SER A 145 -8.76 22.14 -9.37
C SER A 145 -10.22 22.48 -9.14
N ALA A 146 -10.68 23.60 -9.66
CA ALA A 146 -12.11 23.91 -9.65
C ALA A 146 -12.87 22.90 -10.49
N LEU A 147 -14.09 22.55 -10.07
CA LEU A 147 -14.91 21.62 -10.82
C LEU A 147 -15.31 22.21 -12.19
N PRO A 148 -15.28 21.43 -13.28
CA PRO A 148 -15.62 21.92 -14.63
C PRO A 148 -17.04 22.49 -14.74
N GLN A 149 -17.98 21.97 -13.94
CA GLN A 149 -19.38 22.38 -13.93
C GLN A 149 -19.64 23.70 -13.19
N THR A 150 -18.61 24.31 -12.57
CA THR A 150 -18.74 25.53 -11.78
C THR A 150 -18.29 26.75 -12.56
N GLN A 151 -18.88 27.92 -12.28
CA GLN A 151 -18.50 29.21 -12.88
C GLN A 151 -17.27 29.86 -12.21
N THR A 152 -16.49 29.09 -11.43
CA THR A 152 -15.28 29.58 -10.76
C THR A 152 -14.27 30.11 -11.77
N THR A 153 -13.85 31.37 -11.60
CA THR A 153 -12.94 32.05 -12.53
C THR A 153 -11.48 31.90 -12.10
N SER A 154 -11.19 31.97 -10.80
CA SER A 154 -9.83 31.86 -10.27
C SER A 154 -9.83 31.35 -8.83
N LEU A 155 -8.82 30.54 -8.48
CA LEU A 155 -8.56 30.08 -7.12
C LEU A 155 -7.54 30.96 -6.36
N GLU A 156 -7.14 32.11 -6.94
CA GLU A 156 -6.11 32.98 -6.39
C GLU A 156 -6.46 33.51 -4.99
N GLY A 157 -5.48 33.47 -4.08
CA GLY A 157 -5.62 33.95 -2.70
C GLY A 157 -6.56 33.09 -1.85
N GLY A 158 -7.05 31.97 -2.40
CA GLY A 158 -7.89 31.04 -1.69
C GLY A 158 -7.10 30.14 -0.74
N ARG A 159 -7.78 29.68 0.30
CA ARG A 159 -7.28 28.66 1.23
C ARG A 159 -8.15 27.42 1.16
N LEU A 160 -7.52 26.26 0.97
CA LEU A 160 -8.18 24.97 1.04
C LEU A 160 -8.57 24.66 2.48
N TYR A 161 -9.87 24.50 2.72
CA TYR A 161 -10.40 24.03 3.99
C TYR A 161 -10.08 22.55 4.20
N THR A 162 -10.06 22.11 5.46
CA THR A 162 -9.79 20.73 5.85
C THR A 162 -10.65 19.76 5.03
N THR A 163 -9.98 19.02 4.14
CA THR A 163 -10.61 18.12 3.17
C THR A 163 -10.10 16.71 3.39
N GLN A 164 -11.01 15.76 3.57
CA GLN A 164 -10.66 14.35 3.70
C GLN A 164 -10.37 13.73 2.32
N LEU A 165 -9.24 13.05 2.20
CA LEU A 165 -8.78 12.40 0.97
C LEU A 165 -8.81 10.88 1.10
N ARG A 166 -9.33 10.22 0.06
CA ARG A 166 -9.59 8.78 0.02
C ARG A 166 -8.98 8.19 -1.25
N ILE A 167 -8.63 6.90 -1.24
CA ILE A 167 -8.18 6.21 -2.46
C ILE A 167 -9.34 6.17 -3.46
N GLY A 168 -9.11 6.68 -4.67
CA GLY A 168 -10.10 6.66 -5.75
C GLY A 168 -11.34 7.53 -5.48
N GLY A 169 -11.21 8.58 -4.66
CA GLY A 169 -12.25 9.44 -4.10
C GLY A 169 -13.14 10.25 -5.05
N LYS A 170 -13.38 9.78 -6.28
CA LYS A 170 -14.42 10.29 -7.18
C LYS A 170 -15.80 9.65 -6.96
N ALA A 171 -15.90 8.63 -6.10
CA ALA A 171 -17.15 7.90 -5.88
C ALA A 171 -17.97 8.47 -4.72
N ILE A 172 -18.91 9.36 -5.05
CA ILE A 172 -19.99 9.78 -4.12
C ILE A 172 -20.95 8.58 -3.95
N GLY A 173 -21.29 8.21 -2.70
CA GLY A 173 -22.33 7.20 -2.42
C GLY A 173 -21.87 5.73 -2.32
N ARG A 174 -20.57 5.42 -2.40
CA ARG A 174 -20.04 4.11 -1.97
C ARG A 174 -19.76 4.14 -0.46
N PRO A 175 -19.82 3.00 0.26
CA PRO A 175 -19.38 2.95 1.66
C PRO A 175 -17.98 3.52 1.72
N ALA A 176 -17.88 4.72 2.28
CA ALA A 176 -16.77 5.60 2.02
C ALA A 176 -15.55 5.04 2.77
N SER A 177 -14.56 4.52 2.03
CA SER A 177 -13.30 4.03 2.59
C SER A 177 -12.70 5.08 3.52
N ARG A 178 -12.23 4.68 4.70
CA ARG A 178 -11.70 5.61 5.73
C ARG A 178 -10.75 6.63 5.10
N PRO A 179 -10.77 7.90 5.55
CA PRO A 179 -9.85 8.91 5.04
C PRO A 179 -8.41 8.48 5.30
N ILE A 180 -7.61 8.47 4.23
CA ILE A 180 -6.20 8.05 4.30
C ILE A 180 -5.30 9.25 4.51
N ALA A 181 -5.73 10.41 4.03
CA ALA A 181 -5.03 11.67 4.20
C ALA A 181 -6.03 12.80 4.39
N VAL A 182 -5.53 13.94 4.87
CA VAL A 182 -6.27 15.19 5.01
C VAL A 182 -5.48 16.29 4.30
N GLY A 183 -6.17 17.12 3.52
CA GLY A 183 -5.60 18.27 2.84
C GLY A 183 -6.09 19.57 3.45
N ARG A 184 -5.17 20.51 3.72
CA ARG A 184 -5.48 21.89 4.13
C ARG A 184 -4.31 22.82 3.80
N GLY A 185 -4.58 24.10 3.58
CA GLY A 185 -3.51 25.10 3.39
C GLY A 185 -3.80 26.10 2.29
N ASP A 186 -2.86 27.01 2.06
CA ASP A 186 -3.02 28.09 1.10
C ASP A 186 -2.79 27.58 -0.33
N VAL A 187 -3.64 28.03 -1.25
CA VAL A 187 -3.61 27.59 -2.65
C VAL A 187 -2.68 28.51 -3.44
N PHE A 188 -1.62 27.92 -4.01
CA PHE A 188 -0.69 28.62 -4.87
C PHE A 188 -1.02 28.34 -6.33
N LEU A 189 -1.14 29.40 -7.13
CA LEU A 189 -1.37 29.30 -8.56
C LEU A 189 -0.05 29.45 -9.29
N ASN A 190 0.01 28.93 -10.51
CA ASN A 190 1.13 29.20 -11.39
C ASN A 190 0.97 30.62 -11.97
N PRO A 191 1.89 31.57 -11.70
CA PRO A 191 1.78 32.95 -12.17
C PRO A 191 2.03 33.10 -13.67
N PHE A 192 2.57 32.08 -14.35
CA PHE A 192 2.82 32.10 -15.80
C PHE A 192 1.54 31.80 -16.59
N VAL A 193 0.51 32.63 -16.40
CA VAL A 193 -0.66 32.68 -17.28
C VAL A 193 -0.17 33.26 -18.59
N SER A 194 -0.12 32.42 -19.62
CA SER A 194 0.42 32.79 -20.91
C SER A 194 -0.47 33.80 -21.60
N ASP A 195 -0.15 35.09 -21.46
CA ASP A 195 -0.27 36.05 -22.56
C ASP A 195 0.80 35.67 -23.61
N SER A 196 0.55 34.57 -24.33
CA SER A 196 1.44 34.06 -25.37
C SER A 196 1.34 34.92 -26.62
N ALA A 197 1.74 36.19 -26.53
CA ALA A 197 1.82 37.11 -27.66
C ALA A 197 3.25 37.24 -28.24
N GLY A 198 4.24 36.43 -27.81
CA GLY A 198 5.60 36.64 -28.32
C GLY A 198 6.72 35.65 -28.01
N MET A 199 6.49 34.45 -27.48
CA MET A 199 7.61 33.51 -27.22
C MET A 199 7.40 32.14 -27.85
N THR A 200 8.22 31.88 -28.86
CA THR A 200 8.40 30.65 -29.66
C THR A 200 9.17 29.57 -28.88
N GLU A 201 8.70 29.19 -27.70
CA GLU A 201 9.25 28.08 -26.94
C GLU A 201 8.12 27.15 -26.48
N PRO A 202 8.24 25.82 -26.62
CA PRO A 202 7.20 24.90 -26.18
C PRO A 202 7.28 24.73 -24.66
N LYS A 203 6.84 25.74 -23.90
CA LYS A 203 7.04 25.83 -22.44
C LYS A 203 5.74 25.70 -21.66
N SER A 204 5.55 24.49 -21.12
CA SER A 204 4.62 24.14 -20.03
C SER A 204 3.12 24.30 -20.35
N ALA A 205 2.30 23.43 -19.75
CA ALA A 205 0.85 23.50 -19.90
C ALA A 205 0.33 24.91 -19.56
N PRO A 206 -0.67 25.44 -20.30
CA PRO A 206 -1.24 26.76 -20.03
C PRO A 206 -1.64 26.85 -18.56
N ALA A 207 -1.19 27.90 -17.86
CA ALA A 207 -1.54 28.08 -16.46
C ALA A 207 -3.02 28.45 -16.36
N ASP A 208 -3.84 27.46 -16.05
CA ASP A 208 -5.26 27.65 -15.79
C ASP A 208 -5.43 28.27 -14.38
N PRO A 209 -5.99 29.49 -14.24
CA PRO A 209 -6.22 30.13 -12.94
C PRO A 209 -7.20 29.33 -12.05
N ARG A 210 -7.89 28.34 -12.61
CA ARG A 210 -8.76 27.40 -11.90
C ARG A 210 -8.01 26.21 -11.29
N VAL A 211 -6.70 26.11 -11.52
CA VAL A 211 -5.84 25.04 -11.01
C VAL A 211 -4.73 25.62 -10.14
N GLY A 212 -4.64 25.12 -8.91
CA GLY A 212 -3.60 25.49 -7.96
C GLY A 212 -2.94 24.26 -7.33
N ARG A 213 -1.92 24.52 -6.52
CA ARG A 213 -1.20 23.52 -5.73
C ARG A 213 -1.08 24.01 -4.29
N VAL A 214 -1.28 23.10 -3.34
CA VAL A 214 -1.03 23.35 -1.92
C VAL A 214 0.22 22.56 -1.56
N ILE A 215 1.32 23.27 -1.31
CA ILE A 215 2.62 22.68 -1.01
C ILE A 215 2.61 22.19 0.44
N GLY A 216 2.94 20.91 0.66
CA GLY A 216 2.93 20.29 1.99
C GLY A 216 1.56 20.32 2.70
N GLY A 217 0.47 20.64 2.00
CA GLY A 217 -0.85 20.76 2.60
C GLY A 217 -1.54 19.44 2.88
N GLY A 218 -1.07 18.35 2.26
CA GLY A 218 -1.54 17.00 2.53
C GLY A 218 -0.81 16.39 3.71
N GLN A 219 -1.55 15.77 4.62
CA GLN A 219 -1.01 14.99 5.73
C GLN A 219 -1.63 13.60 5.73
N VAL A 220 -0.80 12.57 5.80
CA VAL A 220 -1.27 11.18 5.89
C VAL A 220 -1.88 10.93 7.27
N VAL A 221 -3.11 10.45 7.34
CA VAL A 221 -3.76 10.05 8.59
C VAL A 221 -3.58 8.55 8.82
N GLN A 222 -3.79 7.76 7.76
CA GLN A 222 -3.62 6.32 7.80
C GLN A 222 -2.34 5.92 7.07
N GLY A 223 -1.32 5.61 7.87
CA GLY A 223 -0.02 5.13 7.39
C GLY A 223 -0.15 3.90 6.50
N ALA A 224 0.77 3.76 5.55
CA ALA A 224 0.87 2.56 4.75
C ALA A 224 1.56 1.46 5.57
N THR A 225 0.91 0.31 5.72
CA THR A 225 1.54 -0.87 6.30
C THR A 225 2.37 -1.56 5.23
N ILE A 226 3.66 -1.75 5.50
CA ILE A 226 4.56 -2.48 4.60
C ILE A 226 4.54 -3.94 5.03
N LEU A 227 4.34 -4.85 4.07
CA LEU A 227 4.27 -6.29 4.32
C LEU A 227 5.28 -7.00 3.43
N LEU A 228 6.04 -7.92 4.02
CA LEU A 228 6.75 -8.95 3.27
C LEU A 228 5.83 -10.16 3.17
N ARG A 229 5.40 -10.46 1.95
CA ARG A 229 4.59 -11.63 1.65
C ARG A 229 5.49 -12.74 1.15
N LEU A 230 5.45 -13.90 1.79
CA LEU A 230 6.21 -15.06 1.37
C LEU A 230 5.65 -15.61 0.04
N ASN A 231 6.53 -16.11 -0.81
CA ASN A 231 6.16 -16.79 -2.05
C ASN A 231 5.53 -18.16 -1.78
N GLN A 232 5.86 -18.75 -0.64
CA GLN A 232 5.29 -20.00 -0.13
C GLN A 232 4.89 -19.82 1.33
N PRO A 233 3.64 -20.14 1.71
CA PRO A 233 3.20 -20.07 3.10
C PRO A 233 4.01 -21.02 3.99
N SER A 234 4.61 -20.50 5.06
CA SER A 234 5.34 -21.29 6.06
C SER A 234 5.50 -20.50 7.37
N TYR A 235 4.96 -21.04 8.46
CA TYR A 235 5.12 -20.47 9.81
C TYR A 235 6.58 -20.43 10.26
N THR A 236 7.36 -21.46 9.96
CA THR A 236 8.77 -21.55 10.35
C THR A 236 9.59 -20.50 9.62
N LEU A 237 9.36 -20.35 8.30
CA LEU A 237 10.10 -19.41 7.47
C LEU A 237 9.74 -17.95 7.81
N SER A 238 8.46 -17.63 8.00
CA SER A 238 8.02 -16.27 8.36
C SER A 238 8.60 -15.82 9.71
N ARG A 239 8.60 -16.71 10.71
CA ARG A 239 9.23 -16.45 12.01
C ARG A 239 10.74 -16.28 11.90
N GLN A 240 11.40 -17.17 11.17
CA GLN A 240 12.85 -17.08 10.92
C GLN A 240 13.23 -15.77 10.23
N ILE A 241 12.43 -15.32 9.25
CA ILE A 241 12.62 -14.03 8.57
C ILE A 241 12.51 -12.88 9.57
N ALA A 242 11.46 -12.86 10.39
CA ALA A 242 11.26 -11.80 11.39
C ALA A 242 12.41 -11.75 12.41
N GLU A 243 12.82 -12.90 12.95
CA GLU A 243 13.95 -13.01 13.88
C GLU A 243 15.27 -12.57 13.22
N ARG A 244 15.49 -12.93 11.95
CA ARG A 244 16.68 -12.54 11.20
C ARG A 244 16.77 -11.03 10.99
N ILE A 245 15.64 -10.40 10.65
CA ILE A 245 15.53 -8.96 10.44
C ILE A 245 15.77 -8.22 11.76
N ASN A 246 15.07 -8.61 12.83
CA ASN A 246 15.22 -7.99 14.15
C ASN A 246 16.62 -8.21 14.74
N GLY A 247 17.28 -9.33 14.44
CA GLY A 247 18.66 -9.58 14.85
C GLY A 247 19.68 -8.68 14.15
N ARG A 248 19.42 -8.24 12.92
CA ARG A 248 20.27 -7.25 12.22
C ARG A 248 19.96 -5.83 12.68
N PHE A 249 18.69 -5.55 12.93
CA PHE A 249 18.19 -4.24 13.31
C PHE A 249 17.52 -4.33 14.69
N PRO A 250 18.31 -4.34 15.77
CA PRO A 250 17.73 -4.38 17.11
C PRO A 250 16.88 -3.13 17.36
N GLN A 251 15.85 -3.29 18.16
CA GLN A 251 15.02 -2.19 18.64
C GLN A 251 15.87 -1.26 19.52
N GLN A 252 15.82 0.03 19.25
CA GLN A 252 16.53 1.05 20.03
C GLN A 252 15.56 1.86 20.89
N PRO A 253 16.04 2.53 21.96
CA PRO A 253 15.23 3.47 22.72
C PRO A 253 14.70 4.58 21.78
N GLY A 254 13.38 4.62 21.57
CA GLY A 254 12.71 5.54 20.64
C GLY A 254 11.99 4.84 19.48
N ASP A 255 12.19 3.54 19.27
CA ASP A 255 11.38 2.74 18.36
C ASP A 255 10.14 2.21 19.11
N ASP A 256 8.93 2.55 18.62
CA ASP A 256 7.66 2.13 19.24
C ASP A 256 7.49 0.60 19.26
N ASP A 257 7.93 -0.08 18.21
CA ASP A 257 7.72 -1.50 17.96
C ASP A 257 8.95 -2.18 17.32
N ALA A 258 8.98 -3.51 17.36
CA ALA A 258 9.95 -4.30 16.61
C ALA A 258 9.79 -4.10 15.09
N LEU A 259 10.92 -4.06 14.38
CA LEU A 259 10.98 -3.80 12.94
C LEU A 259 10.13 -4.81 12.14
N ALA A 260 10.30 -6.10 12.41
CA ALA A 260 9.59 -7.18 11.73
C ALA A 260 8.76 -8.01 12.70
N VAL A 261 7.50 -8.22 12.38
CA VAL A 261 6.57 -9.05 13.15
C VAL A 261 5.92 -10.07 12.23
N ALA A 262 6.20 -11.36 12.44
CA ALA A 262 5.48 -12.43 11.75
C ALA A 262 4.02 -12.43 12.21
N LYS A 263 3.09 -12.14 11.30
CA LYS A 263 1.64 -12.11 11.59
C LYS A 263 0.99 -13.44 11.23
N THR A 264 1.35 -14.00 10.09
CA THR A 264 0.83 -15.29 9.59
C THR A 264 1.96 -16.09 8.92
N ASP A 265 1.65 -17.30 8.47
CA ASP A 265 2.53 -18.14 7.64
C ASP A 265 2.92 -17.50 6.31
N GLU A 266 2.10 -16.59 5.77
CA GLU A 266 2.37 -15.89 4.52
C GLU A 266 2.90 -14.45 4.72
N VAL A 267 2.62 -13.81 5.86
CA VAL A 267 2.82 -12.37 6.03
C VAL A 267 3.72 -12.03 7.22
N VAL A 268 4.80 -11.31 6.93
CA VAL A 268 5.62 -10.61 7.91
C VAL A 268 5.38 -9.11 7.76
N GLN A 269 4.87 -8.46 8.81
CA GLN A 269 4.65 -7.02 8.83
C GLN A 269 5.94 -6.30 9.17
N ILE A 270 6.24 -5.23 8.41
CA ILE A 270 7.40 -4.37 8.61
C ILE A 270 6.93 -3.00 9.07
N HIS A 271 7.42 -2.59 10.24
CA HIS A 271 7.28 -1.22 10.74
C HIS A 271 8.47 -0.39 10.24
N VAL A 272 8.26 0.89 9.96
CA VAL A 272 9.36 1.80 9.59
C VAL A 272 9.90 2.41 10.88
N LEU A 273 11.17 2.17 11.18
CA LEU A 273 11.84 2.75 12.34
C LEU A 273 12.12 4.24 12.12
N GLU A 274 12.21 5.02 13.20
CA GLU A 274 12.33 6.48 13.10
C GLU A 274 13.60 6.90 12.32
N ARG A 275 14.71 6.17 12.49
CA ARG A 275 15.97 6.37 11.76
C ARG A 275 15.88 6.19 10.25
N PHE A 276 14.90 5.42 9.77
CA PHE A 276 14.68 5.15 8.35
C PHE A 276 13.46 5.90 7.78
N ARG A 277 12.83 6.79 8.56
CA ARG A 277 11.64 7.53 8.16
C ARG A 277 11.87 8.43 6.95
N SER A 278 13.08 8.97 6.80
CA SER A 278 13.48 9.80 5.65
C SER A 278 13.71 8.98 4.38
N ASN A 279 14.15 7.73 4.49
CA ASN A 279 14.45 6.85 3.36
C ASN A 279 14.01 5.39 3.63
N PRO A 280 12.71 5.10 3.57
CA PRO A 280 12.19 3.76 3.79
C PRO A 280 12.60 2.78 2.68
N SER A 281 12.84 3.26 1.45
CA SER A 281 13.35 2.44 0.35
C SER A 281 14.67 1.79 0.70
N HIS A 282 15.61 2.56 1.25
CA HIS A 282 16.92 2.05 1.62
C HIS A 282 16.83 0.96 2.70
N MET A 283 15.93 1.13 3.68
CA MET A 283 15.67 0.11 4.69
C MET A 283 15.16 -1.19 4.06
N LEU A 284 14.21 -1.11 3.12
CA LEU A 284 13.67 -2.28 2.43
C LEU A 284 14.73 -2.96 1.56
N ASP A 285 15.59 -2.19 0.91
CA ASP A 285 16.70 -2.73 0.13
C ASP A 285 17.66 -3.52 1.01
N LEU A 286 18.04 -2.96 2.18
CA LEU A 286 18.88 -3.66 3.16
C LEU A 286 18.22 -4.95 3.67
N ILE A 287 16.92 -4.91 4.00
CA ILE A 287 16.16 -6.09 4.43
C ILE A 287 16.14 -7.15 3.34
N SER A 288 15.91 -6.75 2.09
CA SER A 288 15.83 -7.64 0.93
C SER A 288 17.16 -8.36 0.65
N GLY A 289 18.29 -7.71 0.96
CA GLY A 289 19.64 -8.24 0.80
C GLY A 289 20.07 -9.25 1.86
N LEU A 290 19.37 -9.35 3.00
CA LEU A 290 19.79 -10.22 4.09
C LEU A 290 19.69 -11.70 3.73
N TYR A 291 20.73 -12.47 4.06
CA TYR A 291 20.71 -13.93 4.03
C TYR A 291 19.95 -14.53 5.22
N LEU A 292 19.13 -15.56 4.95
CA LEU A 292 18.28 -16.22 5.96
C LEU A 292 19.06 -16.99 7.03
N ASN A 293 20.15 -17.66 6.62
CA ASN A 293 20.99 -18.50 7.50
C ASN A 293 22.43 -17.98 7.52
N PRO A 294 22.74 -16.95 8.33
CA PRO A 294 24.10 -16.46 8.45
C PRO A 294 24.92 -17.43 9.32
N THR A 295 25.75 -18.25 8.70
CA THR A 295 26.84 -18.95 9.40
C THR A 295 28.15 -18.26 9.06
N ASP A 296 29.11 -18.15 9.97
CA ASP A 296 30.41 -17.51 9.68
C ASP A 296 31.15 -18.15 8.50
N LYS A 297 31.00 -19.46 8.33
CA LYS A 297 31.52 -20.18 7.16
C LYS A 297 30.78 -19.76 5.88
N PHE A 298 29.46 -19.68 5.93
CA PHE A 298 28.62 -19.27 4.80
C PHE A 298 28.91 -17.82 4.39
N ASN A 299 28.96 -16.90 5.35
CA ASN A 299 29.24 -15.48 5.09
C ASN A 299 30.63 -15.30 4.47
N ARG A 300 31.66 -16.00 4.97
CA ARG A 300 33.02 -15.94 4.38
C ARG A 300 33.06 -16.51 2.95
N GLN A 301 32.36 -17.61 2.69
CA GLN A 301 32.28 -18.18 1.34
C GLN A 301 31.52 -17.25 0.38
N ARG A 302 30.42 -16.66 0.84
CA ARG A 302 29.64 -15.70 0.04
C ARG A 302 30.40 -14.41 -0.21
N ALA A 303 31.08 -13.86 0.79
CA ALA A 303 31.89 -12.66 0.63
C ALA A 303 32.95 -12.83 -0.47
N ARG A 304 33.66 -13.97 -0.48
CA ARG A 304 34.61 -14.31 -1.57
C ARG A 304 33.91 -14.34 -2.93
N LYS A 305 32.79 -15.08 -3.03
CA LYS A 305 32.01 -15.16 -4.29
C LYS A 305 31.50 -13.79 -4.76
N LEU A 306 31.10 -12.90 -3.85
CA LEU A 306 30.65 -11.56 -4.20
C LEU A 306 31.79 -10.65 -4.68
N VAL A 307 32.97 -10.76 -4.07
CA VAL A 307 34.18 -10.04 -4.53
C VAL A 307 34.59 -10.51 -5.92
N ASP A 308 34.57 -11.83 -6.16
CA ASP A 308 34.86 -12.39 -7.48
C ASP A 308 33.86 -11.89 -8.53
N LEU A 309 32.57 -11.83 -8.18
CA LEU A 309 31.52 -11.28 -9.05
C LEU A 309 31.68 -9.78 -9.32
N LEU A 310 32.15 -8.98 -8.36
CA LEU A 310 32.40 -7.55 -8.57
C LEU A 310 33.57 -7.29 -9.54
N ALA A 311 34.51 -8.22 -9.63
CA ALA A 311 35.62 -8.13 -10.58
C ALA A 311 35.17 -8.36 -12.04
N GLU A 312 34.00 -8.95 -12.27
CA GLU A 312 33.47 -9.18 -13.62
C GLU A 312 32.89 -7.87 -14.24
N PRO A 313 33.32 -7.46 -15.46
CA PRO A 313 32.86 -6.22 -16.09
C PRO A 313 31.34 -6.15 -16.29
N ASN A 314 30.70 -7.29 -16.54
CA ASN A 314 29.25 -7.38 -16.78
C ASN A 314 28.43 -7.19 -15.49
N MET A 315 29.03 -7.47 -14.33
CA MET A 315 28.37 -7.46 -13.03
C MET A 315 28.51 -6.10 -12.31
N GLN A 316 29.32 -5.18 -12.82
CA GLN A 316 29.43 -3.81 -12.29
C GLN A 316 28.09 -3.06 -12.29
N ARG A 317 27.17 -3.40 -13.20
CA ARG A 317 25.80 -2.86 -13.23
C ARG A 317 24.97 -3.25 -12.00
N HIS A 318 25.33 -4.36 -11.34
CA HIS A 318 24.70 -4.87 -10.12
C HIS A 318 25.49 -4.53 -8.85
N ALA A 319 26.57 -3.74 -8.94
CA ALA A 319 27.45 -3.44 -7.81
C ALA A 319 26.71 -2.84 -6.60
N GLY A 320 25.70 -2.00 -6.83
CA GLY A 320 24.86 -1.45 -5.76
C GLY A 320 24.06 -2.53 -5.02
N GLN A 321 23.48 -3.49 -5.75
CA GLN A 321 22.76 -4.62 -5.15
C GLN A 321 23.70 -5.57 -4.42
N ILE A 322 24.91 -5.77 -4.93
CA ILE A 322 25.93 -6.60 -4.29
C ILE A 322 26.41 -5.95 -2.99
N ALA A 323 26.57 -4.62 -2.96
CA ALA A 323 26.96 -3.89 -1.76
C ALA A 323 25.88 -3.92 -0.66
N LEU A 324 24.59 -3.91 -1.04
CA LEU A 324 23.45 -3.98 -0.12
C LEU A 324 23.27 -5.34 0.58
N VAL A 325 23.86 -6.40 0.03
CA VAL A 325 23.77 -7.76 0.57
C VAL A 325 24.75 -7.97 1.75
N TRP A 326 25.64 -7.01 2.01
CA TRP A 326 26.64 -7.05 3.08
C TRP A 326 26.23 -6.25 4.34
#